data_AF-A0A7G8Q4Q0-F1
#
_entry.id   AF-A0A7G8Q4Q0-F1
#
_cell.length_a   1.000
_cell.length_b   1.000
_cell.length_c   1.000
_cell.angle_alpha   90.00
_cell.angle_beta   90.00
_cell.angle_gamma   90.00
#
_symmetry.space_group_name_H-M   'P 1'
#
loop_
_entity.id
_entity.type
_entity.pdbx_description
1 polymer ?
#
loop_
_entity_poly.entity_id
_entity_poly.type
_entity_poly.pdbx_seq_one_letter_code
_entity_poly.pdbx_strand_id
1 'polypeptide(L)'
;MKAKRAILWFLLNGAFAAAMVAGYTYDIEGARYLFKFYFWVTVILTLFVFVPEIKVAMAKQGPSVPEWMNVVYDLSICSFLAWYGHPVMAAAYFFHMFCQHSAYAHKPAQEAV
;
A
#
# COMPACT_ATOMS: atom_id res chain seq x y z
N MET A 1 8.43 17.22 -4.24
CA MET A 1 7.87 15.98 -4.84
C MET A 1 8.19 15.96 -6.33
N LYS A 2 8.65 14.84 -6.90
CA LYS A 2 8.82 14.73 -8.36
C LYS A 2 7.47 14.36 -8.96
N ALA A 3 6.83 15.26 -9.72
CA ALA A 3 5.46 15.09 -10.24
C ALA A 3 5.19 13.71 -10.86
N LYS A 4 6.17 13.15 -11.59
CA LYS A 4 6.10 11.80 -12.16
C LYS A 4 5.79 10.70 -11.13
N ARG A 5 6.35 10.78 -9.93
CA ARG A 5 6.11 9.79 -8.85
C ARG A 5 4.70 9.89 -8.29
N ALA A 6 4.20 11.10 -8.10
CA ALA A 6 2.84 11.32 -7.62
C ALA A 6 1.81 10.84 -8.66
N ILE A 7 2.02 11.16 -9.94
CA ILE A 7 1.15 10.69 -11.03
C ILE A 7 1.13 9.16 -11.09
N LEU A 8 2.31 8.52 -11.05
CA LEU A 8 2.37 7.06 -11.04
C LEU A 8 1.69 6.46 -9.81
N TRP A 9 1.85 7.07 -8.64
CA TRP A 9 1.16 6.67 -7.42
C TRP A 9 -0.36 6.75 -7.60
N PHE A 10 -0.89 7.85 -8.16
CA PHE A 10 -2.34 8.00 -8.39
C PHE A 10 -2.87 6.99 -9.41
N LEU A 11 -2.13 6.71 -10.48
CA LEU A 11 -2.56 5.74 -11.49
C LEU A 11 -2.62 4.32 -10.93
N LEU A 12 -1.57 3.90 -10.22
CA LEU A 12 -1.50 2.54 -9.68
C LEU A 12 -2.51 2.33 -8.54
N ASN A 13 -2.57 3.25 -7.58
CA ASN A 13 -3.53 3.17 -6.47
C ASN A 13 -4.97 3.41 -6.94
N GLY A 14 -5.16 4.32 -7.91
CA GLY A 14 -6.46 4.53 -8.55
C GLY A 14 -6.96 3.28 -9.28
N ALA A 15 -6.10 2.60 -10.05
CA ALA A 15 -6.45 1.34 -10.70
C ALA A 15 -6.76 0.23 -9.69
N PHE A 16 -5.99 0.14 -8.60
CA PHE A 16 -6.21 -0.81 -7.52
C PHE A 16 -7.56 -0.58 -6.83
N ALA A 17 -7.86 0.66 -6.43
CA ALA A 17 -9.14 1.03 -5.82
C ALA A 17 -10.32 0.88 -6.80
N ALA A 18 -10.13 1.22 -8.08
CA ALA A 18 -11.15 1.03 -9.11
C ALA A 18 -11.47 -0.45 -9.30
N ALA A 19 -10.46 -1.33 -9.34
CA ALA A 19 -10.67 -2.78 -9.42
C ALA A 19 -11.40 -3.32 -8.18
N MET A 20 -11.07 -2.81 -6.99
CA MET A 20 -11.77 -3.14 -5.74
C MET A 20 -13.25 -2.78 -5.81
N VAL A 21 -13.58 -1.54 -6.17
CA VAL A 21 -14.97 -1.06 -6.25
C VAL A 21 -15.72 -1.78 -7.38
N ALA A 22 -15.13 -1.92 -8.57
CA ALA A 22 -15.70 -2.70 -9.67
C ALA A 22 -16.00 -4.15 -9.26
N GLY A 23 -15.07 -4.80 -8.56
CA GLY A 23 -15.19 -6.19 -8.14
C GLY A 23 -16.19 -6.43 -7.02
N TYR A 24 -16.34 -5.51 -6.07
CA TYR A 24 -17.18 -5.73 -4.89
C TYR A 24 -18.50 -4.97 -4.91
N THR A 25 -18.54 -3.76 -5.47
CA THR A 25 -19.76 -2.94 -5.54
C THR A 25 -20.57 -3.23 -6.80
N TYR A 26 -19.90 -3.44 -7.94
CA TYR A 26 -20.54 -3.67 -9.23
C TYR A 26 -20.55 -5.14 -9.67
N ASP A 27 -20.10 -6.05 -8.79
CA ASP A 27 -20.08 -7.50 -9.01
C ASP A 27 -19.33 -7.94 -10.30
N ILE A 28 -18.33 -7.18 -10.74
CA ILE A 28 -17.52 -7.54 -11.90
C ILE A 28 -16.45 -8.55 -11.49
N GLU A 29 -16.70 -9.84 -11.79
CA GLU A 29 -15.88 -10.96 -11.35
C GLU A 29 -14.39 -10.83 -11.72
N GLY A 30 -14.09 -10.44 -12.97
CA GLY A 30 -12.71 -10.23 -13.42
C GLY A 30 -11.97 -9.16 -12.62
N ALA A 31 -12.66 -8.07 -12.27
CA ALA A 31 -12.08 -7.00 -11.45
C ALA A 31 -11.83 -7.47 -10.00
N ARG A 32 -12.72 -8.31 -9.46
CA ARG A 32 -12.55 -8.92 -8.14
C ARG A 32 -11.31 -9.82 -8.10
N TYR A 33 -11.08 -10.65 -9.12
CA TYR A 33 -9.88 -11.49 -9.18
C TYR A 33 -8.61 -10.67 -9.33
N LEU A 34 -8.64 -9.66 -10.21
CA LEU A 34 -7.50 -8.77 -10.39
C LEU A 34 -7.14 -8.02 -9.10
N PHE A 35 -8.14 -7.49 -8.41
CA PHE A 35 -7.94 -6.86 -7.10
C PHE A 35 -7.33 -7.83 -6.09
N LYS A 36 -7.90 -9.04 -5.93
CA LYS A 36 -7.40 -10.04 -4.97
C LYS A 36 -5.95 -10.43 -5.28
N PHE A 37 -5.62 -10.59 -6.56
CA PHE A 37 -4.26 -10.89 -6.99
C PHE A 37 -3.30 -9.77 -6.59
N TYR A 38 -3.57 -8.53 -6.98
CA TYR A 38 -2.72 -7.39 -6.62
C TYR A 38 -2.63 -7.21 -5.12
N PHE A 39 -3.74 -7.38 -4.41
CA PHE A 39 -3.82 -7.27 -2.96
C PHE A 39 -2.81 -8.21 -2.30
N TRP A 40 -2.85 -9.50 -2.64
CA TRP A 40 -1.97 -10.49 -2.03
C TRP A 40 -0.52 -10.32 -2.45
N VAL A 41 -0.26 -9.93 -3.71
CA VAL A 41 1.09 -9.57 -4.16
C VAL A 41 1.64 -8.42 -3.31
N THR A 42 0.88 -7.34 -3.09
CA THR A 42 1.30 -6.22 -2.25
C THR A 42 1.59 -6.64 -0.81
N VAL A 43 0.70 -7.43 -0.20
CA VAL A 43 0.90 -7.94 1.16
C VAL A 43 2.15 -8.82 1.26
N ILE A 44 2.38 -9.72 0.30
CA ILE A 44 3.57 -10.57 0.28
C ILE A 44 4.84 -9.73 0.09
N LEU A 45 4.82 -8.77 -0.85
CA LEU A 45 5.95 -7.88 -1.11
C LEU A 45 6.30 -7.01 0.10
N THR A 46 5.34 -6.75 0.99
CA THR A 46 5.58 -6.03 2.25
C THR A 46 6.62 -6.71 3.12
N LEU A 47 6.70 -8.05 3.09
CA LEU A 47 7.65 -8.79 3.93
C LEU A 47 9.11 -8.43 3.60
N PHE A 48 9.37 -7.96 2.37
CA PHE A 48 10.70 -7.51 1.98
C PHE A 48 11.14 -6.22 2.71
N VAL A 49 10.22 -5.49 3.36
CA VAL A 49 10.57 -4.36 4.24
C VAL A 49 11.44 -4.80 5.43
N PHE A 50 11.39 -6.08 5.82
CA PHE A 50 12.24 -6.60 6.88
C PHE A 50 13.70 -6.83 6.45
N VAL A 51 13.99 -6.75 5.15
CA VAL A 51 15.36 -6.80 4.62
C VAL A 51 16.03 -5.43 4.82
N PRO A 52 17.15 -5.32 5.56
CA PRO A 52 17.76 -4.04 5.93
C PRO A 52 18.05 -3.13 4.73
N GLU A 53 18.57 -3.69 3.64
CA GLU A 53 18.93 -2.97 2.43
C GLU A 53 17.71 -2.31 1.78
N ILE A 54 16.58 -3.02 1.77
CA ILE A 54 15.31 -2.54 1.22
C ILE A 54 14.75 -1.44 2.13
N LYS A 55 14.79 -1.64 3.44
CA LYS A 55 14.33 -0.64 4.42
C LYS A 55 15.10 0.67 4.31
N VAL A 56 16.43 0.60 4.20
CA VAL A 56 17.30 1.78 4.01
C VAL A 56 17.02 2.44 2.66
N ALA A 57 16.84 1.67 1.59
CA ALA A 57 16.50 2.19 0.27
C ALA A 57 15.14 2.93 0.28
N MET A 58 14.13 2.37 0.94
CA MET A 58 12.81 2.99 1.09
C MET A 58 12.87 4.29 1.91
N ALA A 59 13.59 4.29 3.03
CA ALA A 59 13.79 5.48 3.86
C ALA A 59 14.46 6.62 3.06
N LYS A 60 15.50 6.30 2.28
CA LYS A 60 16.21 7.27 1.43
C LYS A 60 15.33 7.81 0.30
N GLN A 61 14.48 6.96 -0.29
CA GLN A 61 13.59 7.36 -1.38
C GLN A 61 12.41 8.22 -0.89
N GLY A 62 11.93 7.95 0.32
CA GLY A 62 10.76 8.58 0.92
C GLY A 62 9.44 8.25 0.20
N PRO A 63 8.29 8.66 0.77
CA PRO A 63 6.99 8.41 0.17
C PRO A 63 6.79 9.21 -1.13
N SER A 64 5.95 8.70 -2.03
CA SER A 64 5.66 9.35 -3.32
C SER A 64 4.66 10.51 -3.20
N VAL A 65 3.84 10.52 -2.16
CA VAL A 65 2.84 11.54 -1.81
C VAL A 65 2.99 11.91 -0.32
N PRO A 66 2.38 13.00 0.17
CA PRO A 66 2.36 13.32 1.60
C PRO A 66 1.81 12.17 2.44
N GLU A 67 2.37 11.97 3.63
CA GLU A 67 2.07 10.78 4.44
C GLU A 67 0.58 10.63 4.78
N TRP A 68 -0.09 11.75 5.09
CA TRP A 68 -1.52 11.74 5.38
C TRP A 68 -2.36 11.18 4.23
N MET A 69 -1.92 11.34 2.97
CA MET A 69 -2.62 10.77 1.82
C MET A 69 -2.49 9.26 1.76
N ASN A 70 -1.30 8.71 2.09
CA ASN A 70 -1.12 7.26 2.18
C ASN A 70 -2.00 6.70 3.30
N VAL A 71 -1.96 7.29 4.50
CA VAL A 71 -2.79 6.86 5.65
C VAL A 71 -4.28 6.85 5.29
N VAL A 72 -4.79 7.94 4.73
CA VAL A 72 -6.22 8.03 4.37
C VAL A 72 -6.59 7.00 3.31
N TYR A 73 -5.73 6.81 2.30
CA TYR A 73 -5.95 5.81 1.26
C TYR A 73 -5.97 4.39 1.84
N ASP A 74 -4.95 4.03 2.63
CA ASP A 74 -4.81 2.69 3.21
C ASP A 74 -5.95 2.37 4.19
N LEU A 75 -6.34 3.34 5.03
CA LEU A 75 -7.49 3.19 5.92
C LEU A 75 -8.79 3.04 5.12
N SER A 76 -8.95 3.75 4.00
CA SER A 76 -10.14 3.60 3.14
C SER A 76 -10.24 2.19 2.55
N ILE A 77 -9.12 1.61 2.11
CA ILE A 77 -9.07 0.21 1.64
C ILE A 77 -9.42 -0.75 2.79
N CYS A 78 -8.83 -0.56 3.98
CA CYS A 78 -9.11 -1.40 5.14
C CYS A 78 -10.59 -1.34 5.55
N SER A 79 -11.16 -0.14 5.65
CA SER A 79 -12.57 0.06 5.98
C SER A 79 -13.49 -0.54 4.93
N PHE A 80 -13.17 -0.39 3.64
CA PHE A 80 -13.94 -1.00 2.56
C PHE A 80 -13.94 -2.53 2.66
N LEU A 81 -12.78 -3.14 2.85
CA LEU A 81 -12.67 -4.59 2.98
C LEU A 81 -13.40 -5.12 4.22
N ALA A 82 -13.30 -4.42 5.35
CA ALA A 82 -14.05 -4.77 6.55
C ALA A 82 -15.57 -4.68 6.31
N TRP A 83 -16.02 -3.63 5.62
CA TRP A 83 -17.44 -3.41 5.29
C TRP A 83 -18.02 -4.52 4.41
N TYR A 84 -17.27 -4.99 3.41
CA TYR A 84 -17.67 -6.09 2.53
C TYR A 84 -17.41 -7.49 3.10
N GLY A 85 -17.15 -7.62 4.41
CA GLY A 85 -17.04 -8.92 5.07
C GLY A 85 -15.71 -9.65 4.81
N HIS A 86 -14.63 -8.91 4.51
CA HIS A 86 -13.29 -9.44 4.32
C HIS A 86 -12.30 -9.00 5.42
N PRO A 87 -12.55 -9.33 6.71
CA PRO A 87 -11.74 -8.84 7.83
C PRO A 87 -10.28 -9.33 7.78
N VAL A 88 -10.03 -10.53 7.25
CA VAL A 88 -8.65 -11.06 7.10
C VAL A 88 -7.85 -10.22 6.10
N MET A 89 -8.45 -9.83 4.97
CA MET A 89 -7.81 -8.95 4.01
C MET A 89 -7.64 -7.55 4.61
N ALA A 90 -8.64 -7.02 5.31
CA ALA A 90 -8.51 -5.74 6.00
C ALA A 90 -7.31 -5.74 6.99
N ALA A 91 -7.18 -6.79 7.82
CA ALA A 91 -6.08 -6.92 8.77
C ALA A 91 -4.70 -7.06 8.07
N ALA A 92 -4.63 -7.85 7.00
CA ALA A 92 -3.39 -8.01 6.23
C ALA A 92 -2.94 -6.69 5.56
N TYR A 93 -3.89 -5.89 5.06
CA TYR A 93 -3.58 -4.58 4.48
C TYR A 93 -3.22 -3.54 5.54
N PHE A 94 -3.86 -3.59 6.70
CA PHE A 94 -3.50 -2.75 7.83
C PHE A 94 -2.07 -3.06 8.31
N PHE A 95 -1.69 -4.33 8.35
CA PHE A 95 -0.31 -4.74 8.62
C PHE A 95 0.65 -4.21 7.54
N HIS A 96 0.28 -4.27 6.26
CA HIS A 96 1.03 -3.65 5.17
C HIS A 96 1.27 -2.16 5.39
N MET A 97 0.21 -1.40 5.68
CA MET A 97 0.27 0.03 5.99
C MET A 97 1.27 0.31 7.11
N PHE A 98 1.19 -0.45 8.21
CA PHE A 98 2.09 -0.30 9.36
C PHE A 98 3.55 -0.58 9.00
N CYS A 99 3.82 -1.67 8.29
CA CYS A 99 5.17 -2.02 7.83
C CYS A 99 5.75 -0.92 6.92
N GLN A 100 4.97 -0.45 5.94
CA GLN A 100 5.40 0.58 5.01
C GLN A 100 5.72 1.90 5.72
N HIS A 101 4.85 2.35 6.64
CA HIS A 101 5.09 3.56 7.43
C HIS A 101 6.34 3.41 8.31
N SER A 102 6.54 2.24 8.92
CA SER A 102 7.75 1.95 9.71
C SER A 102 9.03 2.01 8.87
N ALA A 103 8.94 1.68 7.57
CA ALA A 103 10.06 1.73 6.64
C ALA A 103 10.42 3.17 6.29
N TYR A 104 9.43 4.01 5.99
CA TYR A 104 9.66 5.42 5.69
C TYR A 104 10.12 6.23 6.90
N ALA A 105 9.65 5.87 8.11
CA ALA A 105 10.06 6.50 9.34
C ALA A 105 11.47 6.09 9.81
N HIS A 106 12.06 5.06 9.21
CA HIS A 106 13.41 4.61 9.57
C HIS A 106 14.44 5.69 9.25
N LYS A 107 15.06 6.25 10.29
CA LYS A 107 16.25 7.07 10.14
C LYS A 107 17.45 6.10 10.13
N PRO A 108 18.16 5.91 9.01
CA PRO A 108 19.41 5.16 9.05
C PRO A 108 20.29 5.86 10.09
N ALA A 109 20.92 5.09 10.98
CA ALA A 109 21.94 5.65 11.88
C ALA A 109 22.89 6.44 11.00
N GLN A 110 23.07 7.74 11.30
CA GLN A 110 24.06 8.56 10.63
C GLN A 110 25.33 7.72 10.57
N GLU A 111 25.81 7.43 9.35
CA GLU A 111 27.11 6.81 9.14
C GLU A 111 28.07 7.61 10.01
N ALA A 112 28.46 7.01 11.14
CA ALA A 112 29.40 7.57 12.07
C ALA A 112 30.74 7.56 11.33
N VAL A 113 30.99 8.64 10.60
CA VAL A 113 32.29 9.00 10.04
C VAL A 113 33.12 9.59 11.16
#